data_AF-A0A2N3CE94-F1
#
_entry.id   AF-A0A2N3CE94-F1
#
_cell.length_a   1.000
_cell.length_b   1.000
_cell.length_c   1.000
_cell.angle_alpha   90.00
_cell.angle_beta   90.00
_cell.angle_gamma   90.00
#
_symmetry.space_group_name_H-M   'P 1'
#
loop_
_entity.id
_entity.type
_entity.pdbx_description
1 polymer ?
#
loop_
_entity_poly.entity_id
_entity_poly.type
_entity_poly.pdbx_seq_one_letter_code
_entity_poly.pdbx_strand_id
1 'polypeptide(L)'
;MARQAIDTTAVFVGTGGQTRSISETREQPPRGSQSAIDRAAPISENGAILSDTRRPEPLQTSLDHLPPARQAEFARIQEVILEELETRIKADGKARAKRYRLLKLVLFGSFAKGTWFEDSRSGRASDVDLLAIVSHEALTEMSAFWGEVEDHLYTDPLVKRDVSIIVHTLQDVNRQLKDGQYFFSEIIQQGILLYEDGEPDKNGDSKNRLAKPATPDAHRAYVAAQKYFQSWSKSAQLFLATGKQHLEGKDSETRNFAAFQLHQAAESAYRMFLLTTTLYAPGTHHLAKLRNIARTIDGRLEDAWGPPQRPYKRYFELLRRAYVEARYSPSYETTQEILTWQADHIEQLIAMARELCTERLARLQAEAEKGV
;
A
#
# COMPACT_ATOMS: atom_id res chain seq x y z
N MET A 1 -1.56 54.68 13.21
CA MET A 1 -0.31 55.32 13.68
C MET A 1 -0.51 55.78 15.12
N ALA A 2 0.50 55.59 15.97
CA ALA A 2 0.72 56.21 17.29
C ALA A 2 -0.44 56.37 18.30
N ARG A 3 -0.37 55.60 19.40
CA ARG A 3 -0.62 55.99 20.81
C ARG A 3 -0.03 54.86 21.68
N GLN A 4 1.18 55.05 22.18
CA GLN A 4 1.51 55.54 23.54
C GLN A 4 1.14 54.55 24.66
N ALA A 5 2.18 54.04 25.31
CA ALA A 5 2.09 53.31 26.57
C ALA A 5 2.15 54.29 27.76
N ILE A 6 1.44 53.96 28.84
CA ILE A 6 1.76 54.43 30.21
C ILE A 6 1.63 53.22 31.14
N ASP A 7 2.62 53.10 32.03
CA ASP A 7 2.79 52.08 33.05
C ASP A 7 2.14 52.54 34.37
N THR A 8 1.60 51.61 35.18
CA THR A 8 1.22 51.90 36.57
C THR A 8 1.49 50.69 37.48
N THR A 9 2.32 50.94 38.47
CA THR A 9 2.85 50.03 39.49
C THR A 9 1.84 49.68 40.60
N ALA A 10 2.09 48.56 41.32
CA ALA A 10 1.72 48.20 42.72
C ALA A 10 1.02 46.81 42.83
N VAL A 11 1.24 45.98 43.87
CA VAL A 11 2.19 46.02 45.01
C VAL A 11 2.44 44.58 45.52
N PHE A 12 3.59 44.35 46.15
CA PHE A 12 3.96 43.09 46.82
C PHE A 12 3.19 42.86 48.14
N VAL A 13 2.66 41.65 48.37
CA VAL A 13 2.57 41.04 49.70
C VAL A 13 2.81 39.53 49.54
N GLY A 14 3.70 38.95 50.33
CA GLY A 14 3.85 37.49 50.46
C GLY A 14 4.01 37.12 51.92
N THR A 15 3.95 35.81 52.25
CA THR A 15 4.66 35.16 53.38
C THR A 15 4.32 33.67 53.48
N GLY A 16 5.31 32.84 53.86
CA GLY A 16 5.12 31.48 54.41
C GLY A 16 4.82 30.37 53.38
N GLY A 17 5.63 29.32 53.20
CA GLY A 17 6.89 28.96 53.85
C GLY A 17 6.73 27.90 54.95
N GLN A 18 6.96 26.63 54.61
CA GLN A 18 7.48 25.65 55.57
C GLN A 18 8.32 24.55 54.89
N THR A 19 9.42 24.22 55.54
CA THR A 19 10.48 23.30 55.11
C THR A 19 10.32 21.92 55.73
N ARG A 20 10.80 20.86 55.05
CA ARG A 20 11.37 19.67 55.71
C ARG A 20 12.51 19.03 54.91
N SER A 21 13.46 18.50 55.67
CA SER A 21 14.65 17.70 55.31
C SER A 21 14.88 16.72 56.50
N ILE A 22 15.80 15.77 56.58
CA ILE A 22 17.06 15.50 55.85
C ILE A 22 17.26 13.97 55.81
N SER A 23 17.74 13.40 54.68
CA SER A 23 18.57 12.18 54.73
C SER A 23 19.25 11.85 53.39
N GLU A 24 20.53 12.23 53.27
CA GLU A 24 21.48 11.51 52.43
C GLU A 24 21.84 10.18 53.11
N THR A 25 22.05 9.12 52.32
CA THR A 25 22.88 7.99 52.75
C THR A 25 23.83 7.63 51.61
N ARG A 26 25.11 7.47 51.94
CA ARG A 26 26.24 7.41 51.03
C ARG A 26 26.92 6.05 51.19
N GLU A 27 26.89 5.20 50.16
CA GLU A 27 27.73 4.00 50.10
C GLU A 27 28.47 3.89 48.78
N GLN A 28 29.72 3.43 48.87
CA GLN A 28 30.65 3.20 47.77
C GLN A 28 31.13 1.72 47.83
N PRO A 29 31.71 1.18 46.73
CA PRO A 29 31.63 -0.25 46.44
C PRO A 29 32.82 -1.09 46.96
N PRO A 30 32.68 -2.43 46.98
CA PRO A 30 33.82 -3.34 47.06
C PRO A 30 34.55 -3.49 45.70
N ARG A 31 35.85 -3.81 45.77
CA ARG A 31 36.77 -3.97 44.63
C ARG A 31 37.14 -5.44 44.40
N GLY A 32 37.57 -5.76 43.17
CA GLY A 32 38.40 -6.93 42.84
C GLY A 32 37.60 -8.13 42.29
N SER A 33 38.14 -8.94 41.37
CA SER A 33 39.55 -9.03 40.90
C SER A 33 39.70 -9.72 39.53
N GLN A 34 40.78 -9.35 38.81
CA GLN A 34 41.49 -10.11 37.75
C GLN A 34 40.67 -10.60 36.52
N SER A 35 40.84 -10.01 35.33
CA SER A 35 42.00 -10.11 34.41
C SER A 35 42.23 -11.52 33.82
N ALA A 36 41.82 -11.72 32.56
CA ALA A 36 42.36 -12.73 31.66
C ALA A 36 42.61 -12.07 30.30
N ILE A 37 43.89 -11.95 29.95
CA ILE A 37 44.39 -11.45 28.67
C ILE A 37 44.74 -12.66 27.80
N ASP A 38 44.74 -12.47 26.48
CA ASP A 38 45.22 -13.38 25.42
C ASP A 38 44.53 -14.74 25.23
N ARG A 39 43.91 -14.87 24.06
CA ARG A 39 44.28 -15.90 23.07
C ARG A 39 43.80 -15.53 21.67
N ALA A 40 44.70 -14.91 20.89
CA ALA A 40 44.53 -14.75 19.45
C ALA A 40 45.09 -15.99 18.72
N ALA A 41 44.31 -16.57 17.80
CA ALA A 41 44.76 -17.50 16.76
C ALA A 41 43.60 -17.74 15.75
N PRO A 42 43.89 -18.08 14.49
CA PRO A 42 44.58 -17.22 13.53
C PRO A 42 43.63 -16.76 12.41
N ILE A 43 44.01 -15.71 11.69
CA ILE A 43 43.33 -15.31 10.45
C ILE A 43 43.67 -16.36 9.38
N SER A 44 42.67 -17.12 8.92
CA SER A 44 42.81 -17.98 7.76
C SER A 44 42.45 -17.18 6.52
N GLU A 45 43.45 -16.79 5.73
CA GLU A 45 43.23 -16.35 4.36
C GLU A 45 42.66 -17.52 3.56
N ASN A 46 41.45 -17.37 3.03
CA ASN A 46 41.03 -18.12 1.84
C ASN A 46 39.96 -17.31 1.09
N GLY A 47 40.41 -16.59 0.08
CA GLY A 47 39.54 -15.88 -0.85
C GLY A 47 38.80 -16.86 -1.75
N ALA A 48 37.65 -17.34 -1.28
CA ALA A 48 36.66 -18.00 -2.13
C ALA A 48 35.54 -16.99 -2.43
N ILE A 49 35.59 -16.37 -3.61
CA ILE A 49 34.42 -15.67 -4.17
C ILE A 49 33.41 -16.78 -4.52
N LEU A 50 32.57 -17.13 -3.55
CA LEU A 50 31.39 -17.96 -3.78
C LEU A 50 30.42 -17.15 -4.65
N SER A 51 30.53 -17.36 -5.96
CA SER A 51 29.50 -16.94 -6.90
C SER A 51 28.20 -17.61 -6.49
N ASP A 52 27.21 -16.80 -6.07
CA ASP A 52 25.95 -17.28 -5.54
C ASP A 52 25.04 -17.84 -6.65
N THR A 53 25.41 -19.03 -7.09
CA THR A 53 24.70 -19.85 -8.08
C THR A 53 23.55 -20.63 -7.45
N ARG A 54 23.10 -20.28 -6.23
CA ARG A 54 21.84 -20.80 -5.69
C ARG A 54 20.72 -20.45 -6.68
N ARG A 55 19.95 -21.45 -7.07
CA ARG A 55 18.69 -21.27 -7.81
C ARG A 55 17.83 -20.26 -7.03
N PRO A 56 17.01 -19.41 -7.68
CA PRO A 56 16.04 -18.61 -6.94
C PRO A 56 15.21 -19.56 -6.08
N GLU A 57 15.14 -19.29 -4.77
CA GLU A 57 14.22 -19.99 -3.86
C GLU A 57 12.81 -19.90 -4.48
N PRO A 58 12.09 -21.02 -4.61
CA PRO A 58 10.71 -20.98 -5.08
C PRO A 58 9.86 -20.19 -4.07
N LEU A 59 8.85 -19.49 -4.57
CA LEU A 59 7.80 -18.90 -3.73
C LEU A 59 7.27 -19.94 -2.74
N GLN A 60 6.98 -19.51 -1.51
CA GLN A 60 6.27 -20.35 -0.55
C GLN A 60 4.93 -20.80 -1.17
N THR A 61 4.58 -22.07 -1.04
CA THR A 61 3.31 -22.65 -1.54
C THR A 61 2.36 -23.07 -0.42
N SER A 62 2.84 -23.13 0.82
CA SER A 62 2.04 -23.53 1.98
C SER A 62 1.23 -22.36 2.56
N LEU A 63 -0.01 -22.66 2.95
CA LEU A 63 -0.91 -21.81 3.73
C LEU A 63 -1.11 -22.35 5.17
N ASP A 64 -0.22 -23.22 5.66
CA ASP A 64 -0.38 -23.94 6.93
C ASP A 64 -0.37 -23.02 8.17
N HIS A 65 0.13 -21.79 8.03
CA HIS A 65 0.05 -20.74 9.05
C HIS A 65 -1.37 -20.14 9.20
N LEU A 66 -2.28 -20.45 8.28
CA LEU A 66 -3.68 -20.00 8.31
C LEU A 66 -4.61 -21.12 8.81
N PRO A 67 -5.68 -20.78 9.56
CA PRO A 67 -6.69 -21.77 9.97
C PRO A 67 -7.34 -22.48 8.77
N PRO A 68 -7.79 -23.74 8.91
CA PRO A 68 -8.38 -24.51 7.80
C PRO A 68 -9.54 -23.81 7.08
N ALA A 69 -10.37 -23.05 7.81
CA ALA A 69 -11.46 -22.26 7.23
C ALA A 69 -10.96 -21.13 6.30
N ARG A 70 -9.75 -20.59 6.53
CA ARG A 70 -9.10 -19.61 5.65
C ARG A 70 -8.46 -20.30 4.45
N GLN A 71 -7.81 -21.45 4.66
CA GLN A 71 -7.27 -22.25 3.54
C GLN A 71 -8.37 -22.63 2.54
N ALA A 72 -9.55 -23.02 3.02
CA ALA A 72 -10.73 -23.28 2.18
C ALA A 72 -11.25 -22.03 1.45
N GLU A 73 -11.26 -20.86 2.10
CA GLU A 73 -11.60 -19.56 1.47
C GLU A 73 -10.61 -19.23 0.34
N PHE A 74 -9.30 -19.38 0.55
CA PHE A 74 -8.29 -19.17 -0.50
C PHE A 74 -8.40 -20.17 -1.66
N ALA A 75 -8.70 -21.44 -1.37
CA ALA A 75 -8.96 -22.44 -2.41
C ALA A 75 -10.17 -22.07 -3.28
N ARG A 76 -11.25 -21.56 -2.67
CA ARG A 76 -12.43 -21.08 -3.40
C ARG A 76 -12.15 -19.82 -4.22
N ILE A 77 -11.40 -18.86 -3.67
CA ILE A 77 -10.97 -17.66 -4.42
C ILE A 77 -10.15 -18.06 -5.66
N GLN A 78 -9.24 -19.02 -5.51
CA GLN A 78 -8.45 -19.57 -6.62
C GLN A 78 -9.32 -20.27 -7.67
N GLU A 79 -10.27 -21.10 -7.25
CA GLU A 79 -11.23 -21.79 -8.12
C GLU A 79 -12.01 -20.78 -8.98
N VAL A 80 -12.68 -19.80 -8.36
CA VAL A 80 -13.45 -18.75 -9.05
C VAL A 80 -12.59 -17.97 -10.04
N ILE A 81 -11.37 -17.57 -9.66
CA ILE A 81 -10.44 -16.86 -10.56
C ILE A 81 -10.08 -17.69 -11.79
N LEU A 82 -9.85 -19.00 -11.62
CA LEU A 82 -9.50 -19.88 -12.73
C LEU A 82 -10.69 -20.16 -13.65
N GLU A 83 -11.86 -20.46 -13.09
CA GLU A 83 -13.07 -20.81 -13.84
C GLU A 83 -13.60 -19.63 -14.67
N GLU A 84 -13.76 -18.46 -14.05
CA GLU A 84 -14.32 -17.28 -14.72
C GLU A 84 -13.35 -16.72 -15.76
N LEU A 85 -12.05 -16.62 -15.45
CA LEU A 85 -11.06 -16.15 -16.41
C LEU A 85 -10.92 -17.10 -17.60
N GLU A 86 -10.95 -18.43 -17.39
CA GLU A 86 -10.91 -19.38 -18.50
C GLU A 86 -12.18 -19.29 -19.37
N THR A 87 -13.35 -19.16 -18.74
CA THR A 87 -14.63 -18.95 -19.43
C THR A 87 -14.61 -17.67 -20.27
N ARG A 88 -14.16 -16.56 -19.69
CA ARG A 88 -14.06 -15.27 -20.37
C ARG A 88 -13.02 -15.26 -21.50
N ILE A 89 -11.92 -15.99 -21.36
CA ILE A 89 -10.93 -16.24 -22.41
C ILE A 89 -11.53 -17.05 -23.57
N LYS A 90 -12.27 -18.13 -23.27
CA LYS A 90 -12.98 -18.94 -24.27
C LYS A 90 -13.99 -18.07 -25.05
N ALA A 91 -14.72 -17.19 -24.34
CA ALA A 91 -15.70 -16.28 -24.92
C ALA A 91 -15.12 -15.19 -25.85
N ASP A 92 -13.85 -14.78 -25.70
CA ASP A 92 -13.22 -13.84 -26.66
C ASP A 92 -13.12 -14.43 -28.08
N GLY A 93 -13.09 -15.75 -28.22
CA GLY A 93 -13.22 -16.50 -29.49
C GLY A 93 -12.10 -16.31 -30.53
N LYS A 94 -11.26 -15.29 -30.39
CA LYS A 94 -10.19 -14.93 -31.33
C LYS A 94 -9.09 -15.99 -31.31
N ALA A 95 -8.48 -16.27 -32.46
CA ALA A 95 -7.38 -17.24 -32.58
C ALA A 95 -6.21 -16.99 -31.60
N ARG A 96 -5.98 -15.72 -31.19
CA ARG A 96 -4.99 -15.32 -30.18
C ARG A 96 -5.33 -15.76 -28.75
N ALA A 97 -6.62 -15.91 -28.41
CA ALA A 97 -7.07 -16.29 -27.08
C ALA A 97 -6.62 -17.71 -26.69
N LYS A 98 -6.27 -18.56 -27.67
CA LYS A 98 -5.61 -19.85 -27.43
C LYS A 98 -4.27 -19.76 -26.68
N ARG A 99 -3.64 -18.58 -26.65
CA ARG A 99 -2.40 -18.30 -25.90
C ARG A 99 -2.65 -17.57 -24.57
N TYR A 100 -3.90 -17.22 -24.26
CA TYR A 100 -4.25 -16.53 -23.03
C TYR A 100 -4.31 -17.54 -21.87
N ARG A 101 -3.55 -17.24 -20.82
CA ARG A 101 -3.36 -18.05 -19.63
C ARG A 101 -3.11 -17.11 -18.44
N LEU A 102 -3.68 -17.45 -17.29
CA LEU A 102 -3.06 -17.12 -16.02
C LEU A 102 -1.80 -17.99 -15.90
N LEU A 103 -0.66 -17.40 -15.56
CA LEU A 103 0.62 -18.10 -15.41
C LEU A 103 0.98 -18.34 -13.95
N LYS A 104 0.71 -17.36 -13.07
CA LYS A 104 0.82 -17.50 -11.62
C LYS A 104 -0.26 -16.69 -10.89
N LEU A 105 -0.66 -17.13 -9.71
CA LEU A 105 -1.43 -16.35 -8.75
C LEU A 105 -0.67 -16.32 -7.43
N VAL A 106 -0.31 -15.13 -6.95
CA VAL A 106 0.50 -14.93 -5.74
C VAL A 106 -0.29 -14.11 -4.72
N LEU A 107 -0.58 -14.70 -3.57
CA LEU A 107 -1.10 -14.01 -2.39
C LEU A 107 -0.01 -13.13 -1.79
N PHE A 108 -0.32 -11.87 -1.51
CA PHE A 108 0.58 -10.96 -0.81
C PHE A 108 -0.13 -10.20 0.33
N GLY A 109 0.55 -9.19 0.88
CA GLY A 109 -0.02 -8.37 1.94
C GLY A 109 -0.20 -9.15 3.26
N SER A 110 -1.19 -8.74 4.05
CA SER A 110 -1.33 -9.16 5.45
C SER A 110 -1.51 -10.67 5.67
N PHE A 111 -2.19 -11.39 4.76
CA PHE A 111 -2.35 -12.84 4.87
C PHE A 111 -1.07 -13.61 4.59
N ALA A 112 -0.30 -13.19 3.58
CA ALA A 112 1.00 -13.79 3.29
C ALA A 112 2.00 -13.51 4.44
N LYS A 113 2.03 -12.29 4.96
CA LYS A 113 2.90 -11.87 6.09
C LYS A 113 2.45 -12.39 7.46
N GLY A 114 1.29 -13.03 7.57
CA GLY A 114 0.72 -13.48 8.86
C GLY A 114 0.24 -12.36 9.79
N THR A 115 0.15 -11.11 9.30
CA THR A 115 -0.26 -9.91 10.06
C THR A 115 -1.73 -9.53 9.83
N TRP A 116 -2.52 -10.45 9.28
CA TRP A 116 -3.95 -10.26 9.05
C TRP A 116 -4.74 -10.20 10.38
N PHE A 117 -5.89 -9.53 10.35
CA PHE A 117 -6.78 -9.42 11.50
C PHE A 117 -8.26 -9.53 11.10
N GLU A 118 -9.11 -9.78 12.09
CA GLU A 118 -10.56 -9.83 11.98
C GLU A 118 -11.17 -9.30 13.28
N ASP A 119 -11.71 -8.08 13.23
CA ASP A 119 -12.39 -7.44 14.35
C ASP A 119 -13.91 -7.59 14.19
N SER A 120 -14.46 -8.52 14.95
CA SER A 120 -15.90 -8.81 15.01
C SER A 120 -16.74 -7.68 15.61
N ARG A 121 -16.14 -6.69 16.29
CA ARG A 121 -16.84 -5.54 16.88
C ARG A 121 -17.00 -4.39 15.89
N SER A 122 -15.94 -4.06 15.15
CA SER A 122 -16.03 -3.04 14.09
C SER A 122 -16.52 -3.59 12.74
N GLY A 123 -16.52 -4.91 12.56
CA GLY A 123 -16.80 -5.55 11.28
C GLY A 123 -15.70 -5.30 10.25
N ARG A 124 -14.45 -5.05 10.69
CA ARG A 124 -13.28 -4.92 9.81
C ARG A 124 -12.52 -6.24 9.77
N ALA A 125 -12.30 -6.75 8.57
CA ALA A 125 -11.31 -7.79 8.32
C ALA A 125 -10.14 -7.20 7.53
N SER A 126 -9.03 -7.94 7.49
CA SER A 126 -8.06 -7.79 6.41
C SER A 126 -8.61 -8.37 5.12
N ASP A 127 -8.44 -7.64 4.04
CA ASP A 127 -8.79 -8.02 2.67
C ASP A 127 -7.74 -8.95 2.05
N VAL A 128 -8.08 -9.57 0.92
CA VAL A 128 -7.21 -10.50 0.20
C VAL A 128 -6.51 -9.80 -0.96
N ASP A 129 -5.19 -9.64 -0.90
CA ASP A 129 -4.37 -9.02 -1.94
C ASP A 129 -3.70 -10.07 -2.85
N LEU A 130 -3.97 -10.05 -4.16
CA LEU A 130 -3.49 -11.03 -5.14
C LEU A 130 -2.75 -10.38 -6.31
N LEU A 131 -1.60 -10.94 -6.68
CA LEU A 131 -0.91 -10.67 -7.93
C LEU A 131 -1.21 -11.80 -8.93
N ALA A 132 -2.00 -11.48 -9.95
CA ALA A 132 -2.21 -12.33 -11.11
C ALA A 132 -1.15 -12.04 -12.18
N ILE A 133 -0.34 -13.05 -12.52
CA ILE A 133 0.67 -12.96 -13.56
C ILE A 133 0.13 -13.65 -14.82
N VAL A 134 -0.03 -12.91 -15.91
CA VAL A 134 -0.71 -13.36 -17.14
C VAL A 134 0.23 -13.50 -18.34
N SER A 135 -0.18 -14.27 -19.34
CA SER A 135 0.62 -14.57 -20.54
C SER A 135 0.69 -13.45 -21.58
N HIS A 136 -0.21 -12.46 -21.52
CA HIS A 136 -0.36 -11.45 -22.57
C HIS A 136 -0.93 -10.14 -22.03
N GLU A 137 -0.46 -9.00 -22.54
CA GLU A 137 -0.85 -7.64 -22.11
C GLU A 137 -2.36 -7.39 -22.21
N ALA A 138 -3.03 -7.85 -23.27
CA ALA A 138 -4.49 -7.78 -23.37
C ALA A 138 -5.27 -8.36 -22.16
N LEU A 139 -4.67 -9.23 -21.34
CA LEU A 139 -5.28 -9.75 -20.12
C LEU A 139 -5.10 -8.84 -18.90
N THR A 140 -4.31 -7.77 -18.96
CA THR A 140 -4.20 -6.77 -17.88
C THR A 140 -5.35 -5.75 -17.89
N GLU A 141 -6.18 -5.78 -18.94
CA GLU A 141 -7.39 -4.94 -19.06
C GLU A 141 -8.51 -5.47 -18.14
N MET A 142 -8.60 -4.90 -16.93
CA MET A 142 -9.56 -5.31 -15.89
C MET A 142 -11.00 -5.39 -16.40
N SER A 143 -11.49 -4.33 -17.08
CA SER A 143 -12.85 -4.26 -17.60
C SER A 143 -13.14 -5.25 -18.74
N ALA A 144 -12.11 -5.76 -19.40
CA ALA A 144 -12.27 -6.70 -20.50
C ALA A 144 -12.30 -8.16 -20.03
N PHE A 145 -11.51 -8.53 -19.02
CA PHE A 145 -11.29 -9.94 -18.62
C PHE A 145 -11.58 -10.28 -17.16
N TRP A 146 -11.71 -9.29 -16.26
CA TRP A 146 -11.75 -9.51 -14.82
C TRP A 146 -13.04 -9.04 -14.14
N GLY A 147 -13.95 -8.37 -14.85
CA GLY A 147 -15.24 -7.93 -14.28
C GLY A 147 -16.06 -9.08 -13.70
N GLU A 148 -16.27 -10.15 -14.48
CA GLU A 148 -16.99 -11.36 -14.03
C GLU A 148 -16.27 -12.05 -12.85
N VAL A 149 -14.93 -12.00 -12.82
CA VAL A 149 -14.11 -12.51 -11.70
C VAL A 149 -14.35 -11.68 -10.42
N GLU A 150 -14.27 -10.34 -10.51
CA GLU A 150 -14.49 -9.44 -9.38
C GLU A 150 -15.95 -9.52 -8.88
N ASP A 151 -16.94 -9.61 -9.79
CA ASP A 151 -18.37 -9.73 -9.45
C ASP A 151 -18.71 -11.08 -8.78
N HIS A 152 -18.18 -12.21 -9.27
CA HIS A 152 -18.40 -13.52 -8.64
C HIS A 152 -17.73 -13.55 -7.26
N LEU A 153 -16.46 -13.14 -7.14
CA LEU A 153 -15.77 -13.08 -5.84
C LEU A 153 -16.47 -12.18 -4.81
N TYR A 154 -17.11 -11.09 -5.25
CA TYR A 154 -17.88 -10.19 -4.39
C TYR A 154 -19.24 -10.78 -3.96
N THR A 155 -19.83 -11.64 -4.76
CA THR A 155 -21.17 -12.22 -4.51
C THR A 155 -21.15 -13.64 -3.93
N ASP A 156 -20.00 -14.33 -3.96
CA ASP A 156 -19.84 -15.69 -3.43
C ASP A 156 -19.93 -15.72 -1.88
N PRO A 157 -20.91 -16.44 -1.29
CA PRO A 157 -21.10 -16.50 0.16
C PRO A 157 -19.97 -17.24 0.92
N LEU A 158 -19.08 -17.95 0.22
CA LEU A 158 -17.90 -18.59 0.78
C LEU A 158 -16.70 -17.64 0.88
N VAL A 159 -16.68 -16.56 0.08
CA VAL A 159 -15.68 -15.49 0.11
C VAL A 159 -16.16 -14.40 1.08
N LYS A 160 -15.48 -14.25 2.22
CA LYS A 160 -15.99 -13.42 3.34
C LYS A 160 -15.29 -12.05 3.43
N ARG A 161 -14.58 -11.65 2.38
CA ARG A 161 -13.64 -10.52 2.31
C ARG A 161 -13.61 -9.94 0.91
N ASP A 162 -13.29 -8.65 0.82
CA ASP A 162 -12.99 -8.03 -0.46
C ASP A 162 -11.68 -8.64 -1.02
N VAL A 163 -11.68 -8.93 -2.32
CA VAL A 163 -10.52 -9.48 -3.05
C VAL A 163 -9.96 -8.41 -3.99
N SER A 164 -8.68 -8.12 -3.85
CA SER A 164 -7.96 -7.08 -4.58
C SER A 164 -6.94 -7.72 -5.52
N ILE A 165 -7.26 -7.78 -6.82
CA ILE A 165 -6.40 -8.40 -7.83
C ILE A 165 -5.63 -7.34 -8.62
N ILE A 166 -4.30 -7.36 -8.60
CA ILE A 166 -3.46 -6.63 -9.57
C ILE A 166 -2.98 -7.60 -10.65
N VAL A 167 -2.99 -7.16 -11.91
CA VAL A 167 -2.75 -8.03 -13.07
C VAL A 167 -1.58 -7.51 -13.88
N HIS A 168 -0.54 -8.33 -14.05
CA HIS A 168 0.68 -7.98 -14.76
C HIS A 168 1.15 -9.11 -15.68
N THR A 169 1.83 -8.80 -16.78
CA THR A 169 2.45 -9.86 -17.59
C THR A 169 3.70 -10.41 -16.90
N LEU A 170 4.07 -11.67 -17.16
CA LEU A 170 5.35 -12.22 -16.66
C LEU A 170 6.55 -11.38 -17.10
N GLN A 171 6.48 -10.76 -18.28
CA GLN A 171 7.53 -9.88 -18.82
C GLN A 171 7.64 -8.58 -18.03
N ASP A 172 6.51 -7.99 -17.63
CA ASP A 172 6.46 -6.79 -16.79
C ASP A 172 7.00 -7.09 -15.39
N VAL A 173 6.48 -8.13 -14.71
CA VAL A 173 7.00 -8.54 -13.39
C VAL A 173 8.50 -8.80 -13.44
N ASN A 174 9.01 -9.49 -14.47
CA ASN A 174 10.44 -9.74 -14.64
C ASN A 174 11.27 -8.50 -14.96
N ARG A 175 10.71 -7.46 -15.59
CA ARG A 175 11.36 -6.16 -15.75
C ARG A 175 11.43 -5.44 -14.41
N GLN A 176 10.30 -5.35 -13.70
CA GLN A 176 10.20 -4.69 -12.40
C GLN A 176 11.16 -5.30 -11.37
N LEU A 177 11.29 -6.63 -11.34
CA LEU A 177 12.26 -7.33 -10.48
C LEU A 177 13.72 -7.02 -10.85
N LYS A 178 14.05 -6.92 -12.14
CA LYS A 178 15.40 -6.55 -12.63
C LYS A 178 15.75 -5.09 -12.42
N ASP A 179 14.76 -4.20 -12.42
CA ASP A 179 14.90 -2.79 -12.05
C ASP A 179 14.92 -2.58 -10.52
N GLY A 180 14.81 -3.68 -9.74
CA GLY A 180 14.87 -3.67 -8.27
C GLY A 180 13.63 -3.10 -7.60
N GLN A 181 12.47 -3.12 -8.27
CA GLN A 181 11.25 -2.46 -7.81
C GLN A 181 10.72 -3.08 -6.52
N TYR A 182 10.81 -2.31 -5.42
CA TYR A 182 10.55 -2.77 -4.06
C TYR A 182 9.21 -3.51 -3.91
N PHE A 183 8.14 -3.01 -4.53
CA PHE A 183 6.81 -3.63 -4.47
C PHE A 183 6.79 -5.07 -5.00
N PHE A 184 7.34 -5.30 -6.20
CA PHE A 184 7.39 -6.64 -6.79
C PHE A 184 8.42 -7.52 -6.07
N SER A 185 9.54 -6.95 -5.63
CA SER A 185 10.55 -7.67 -4.84
C SER A 185 9.97 -8.19 -3.53
N GLU A 186 9.23 -7.36 -2.77
CA GLU A 186 8.51 -7.77 -1.56
C GLU A 186 7.48 -8.86 -1.84
N ILE A 187 6.66 -8.72 -2.90
CA ILE A 187 5.66 -9.74 -3.27
C ILE A 187 6.32 -11.08 -3.60
N ILE A 188 7.47 -11.07 -4.29
CA ILE A 188 8.16 -12.33 -4.63
C ILE A 188 8.96 -12.92 -3.46
N GLN A 189 9.37 -12.11 -2.48
CA GLN A 189 10.09 -12.59 -1.29
C GLN A 189 9.16 -13.07 -0.16
N GLN A 190 7.98 -12.45 0.00
CA GLN A 190 7.07 -12.69 1.14
C GLN A 190 5.69 -13.22 0.71
N GLY A 191 5.43 -13.32 -0.59
CA GLY A 191 4.17 -13.81 -1.13
C GLY A 191 4.08 -15.33 -1.15
N ILE A 192 2.84 -15.83 -1.24
CA ILE A 192 2.52 -17.26 -1.29
C ILE A 192 1.90 -17.58 -2.65
N LEU A 193 2.51 -18.52 -3.37
CA LEU A 193 2.05 -18.99 -4.66
C LEU A 193 0.83 -19.91 -4.49
N LEU A 194 -0.34 -19.42 -4.86
CA LEU A 194 -1.60 -20.18 -4.85
C LEU A 194 -1.72 -21.07 -6.10
N TYR A 195 -1.28 -20.55 -7.25
CA TYR A 195 -1.38 -21.23 -8.55
C TYR A 195 -0.16 -20.95 -9.42
N GLU A 196 0.28 -21.95 -10.18
CA GLU A 196 1.20 -21.83 -11.31
C GLU A 196 0.71 -22.69 -12.46
N ASP A 197 0.70 -22.13 -13.68
CA ASP A 197 0.44 -22.87 -14.91
C ASP A 197 1.57 -23.88 -15.14
N GLY A 198 1.18 -25.16 -15.17
CA GLY A 198 2.08 -26.30 -15.07
C GLY A 198 2.70 -26.76 -16.39
N GLU A 199 2.50 -26.06 -17.51
CA GLU A 199 3.17 -26.41 -18.77
C GLU A 199 4.71 -26.20 -18.64
N PRO A 200 5.53 -27.28 -18.63
CA PRO A 200 6.97 -27.13 -18.64
C PRO A 200 7.43 -26.53 -19.97
N ASP A 201 8.61 -25.93 -19.98
CA ASP A 201 9.26 -25.58 -21.24
C ASP A 201 9.82 -26.84 -21.95
N LYS A 202 10.42 -26.64 -23.13
CA LYS A 202 10.92 -27.73 -23.98
C LYS A 202 11.98 -28.62 -23.30
N ASN A 203 12.56 -28.17 -22.18
CA ASN A 203 13.61 -28.86 -21.44
C ASN A 203 13.10 -29.50 -20.14
N GLY A 204 11.80 -29.38 -19.81
CA GLY A 204 11.21 -29.91 -18.58
C GLY A 204 11.26 -28.96 -17.37
N ASP A 205 11.77 -27.74 -17.54
CA ASP A 205 11.80 -26.71 -16.48
C ASP A 205 10.46 -25.97 -16.38
N SER A 206 10.19 -25.29 -15.24
CA SER A 206 9.12 -24.28 -15.20
C SER A 206 9.38 -23.21 -16.27
N LYS A 207 8.39 -23.03 -17.13
CA LYS A 207 8.35 -22.03 -18.20
C LYS A 207 8.13 -20.61 -17.67
N ASN A 208 7.50 -20.49 -16.50
CA ASN A 208 6.98 -19.24 -15.94
C ASN A 208 7.95 -18.61 -14.93
N ARG A 209 9.25 -18.64 -15.25
CA ARG A 209 10.33 -18.26 -14.32
C ARG A 209 10.29 -16.76 -13.99
N LEU A 210 10.34 -16.47 -12.69
CA LEU A 210 10.54 -15.12 -12.18
C LEU A 210 12.03 -14.77 -12.14
N ALA A 211 12.37 -13.52 -12.44
CA ALA A 211 13.72 -12.99 -12.27
C ALA A 211 14.07 -12.86 -10.78
N LYS A 212 15.34 -13.00 -10.43
CA LYS A 212 15.80 -12.59 -9.08
C LYS A 212 15.60 -11.07 -8.94
N PRO A 213 15.06 -10.58 -7.81
CA PRO A 213 15.13 -9.17 -7.46
C PRO A 213 16.56 -8.65 -7.57
N ALA A 214 16.76 -7.55 -8.29
CA ALA A 214 18.01 -6.79 -8.26
C ALA A 214 17.98 -5.77 -7.11
N THR A 215 19.15 -5.27 -6.70
CA THR A 215 19.21 -4.02 -5.94
C THR A 215 18.83 -2.88 -6.88
N PRO A 216 17.84 -2.03 -6.55
CA PRO A 216 17.52 -0.87 -7.38
C PRO A 216 18.66 0.15 -7.36
N ASP A 217 18.96 0.74 -8.52
CA ASP A 217 19.85 1.90 -8.64
C ASP A 217 19.26 3.06 -7.81
N ALA A 218 19.89 3.35 -6.67
CA ALA A 218 19.39 4.32 -5.70
C ALA A 218 19.27 5.74 -6.28
N HIS A 219 20.17 6.13 -7.19
CA HIS A 219 20.11 7.44 -7.84
C HIS A 219 18.94 7.52 -8.84
N ARG A 220 18.75 6.50 -9.69
CA ARG A 220 17.59 6.43 -10.60
C ARG A 220 16.28 6.35 -9.82
N ALA A 221 16.24 5.60 -8.72
CA ALA A 221 15.08 5.49 -7.84
C ALA A 221 14.74 6.84 -7.19
N TYR A 222 15.74 7.56 -6.65
CA TYR A 222 15.57 8.90 -6.10
C TYR A 222 15.01 9.90 -7.14
N VAL A 223 15.60 9.96 -8.34
CA VAL A 223 15.16 10.87 -9.41
C VAL A 223 13.72 10.57 -9.86
N ALA A 224 13.37 9.29 -10.01
CA ALA A 224 12.01 8.88 -10.36
C ALA A 224 11.00 9.21 -9.25
N ALA A 225 11.30 8.85 -8.00
CA ALA A 225 10.47 9.13 -6.84
C ALA A 225 10.23 10.65 -6.66
N GLN A 226 11.29 11.46 -6.80
CA GLN A 226 11.18 12.92 -6.68
C GLN A 226 10.24 13.52 -7.73
N LYS A 227 10.32 13.05 -8.98
CA LYS A 227 9.43 13.46 -10.06
C LYS A 227 7.98 13.06 -9.80
N TYR A 228 7.73 11.85 -9.30
CA TYR A 228 6.39 11.41 -8.92
C TYR A 228 5.83 12.24 -7.78
N PHE A 229 6.59 12.46 -6.71
CA PHE A 229 6.21 13.29 -5.57
C PHE A 229 5.79 14.70 -6.00
N GLN A 230 6.64 15.39 -6.77
CA GLN A 230 6.35 16.75 -7.25
C GLN A 230 5.09 16.81 -8.12
N SER A 231 4.96 15.89 -9.08
CA SER A 231 3.83 15.86 -10.01
C SER A 231 2.50 15.56 -9.30
N TRP A 232 2.44 14.47 -8.54
CA TRP A 232 1.21 14.03 -7.91
C TRP A 232 0.81 14.85 -6.68
N SER A 233 1.78 15.42 -5.93
CA SER A 233 1.44 16.38 -4.89
C SER A 233 0.78 17.63 -5.46
N LYS A 234 1.22 18.11 -6.63
CA LYS A 234 0.60 19.27 -7.30
C LYS A 234 -0.82 18.92 -7.75
N SER A 235 -1.03 17.76 -8.35
CA SER A 235 -2.36 17.28 -8.75
C SER A 235 -3.30 17.16 -7.55
N ALA A 236 -2.87 16.50 -6.47
CA ALA A 236 -3.70 16.31 -5.28
C ALA A 236 -4.15 17.63 -4.64
N GLN A 237 -3.22 18.60 -4.52
CA GLN A 237 -3.52 19.94 -4.02
C GLN A 237 -4.47 20.72 -4.94
N LEU A 238 -4.27 20.64 -6.26
CA LEU A 238 -5.14 21.31 -7.23
C LEU A 238 -6.57 20.77 -7.16
N PHE A 239 -6.73 19.45 -7.18
CA PHE A 239 -8.04 18.80 -7.09
C PHE A 239 -8.74 19.09 -5.75
N LEU A 240 -8.00 19.07 -4.63
CA LEU A 240 -8.56 19.44 -3.32
C LEU A 240 -9.03 20.89 -3.31
N ALA A 241 -8.23 21.82 -3.83
CA ALA A 241 -8.61 23.23 -3.91
C ALA A 241 -9.87 23.44 -4.77
N THR A 242 -9.96 22.80 -5.94
CA THR A 242 -11.16 22.88 -6.79
C THR A 242 -12.39 22.25 -6.13
N GLY A 243 -12.23 21.14 -5.40
CA GLY A 243 -13.31 20.56 -4.59
C GLY A 243 -13.77 21.51 -3.48
N LYS A 244 -12.83 22.08 -2.72
CA LYS A 244 -13.09 23.05 -1.64
C LYS A 244 -13.82 24.31 -2.13
N GLN A 245 -13.58 24.76 -3.36
CA GLN A 245 -14.28 25.90 -3.97
C GLN A 245 -15.79 25.67 -4.21
N HIS A 246 -16.26 24.43 -4.25
CA HIS A 246 -17.64 24.08 -4.64
C HIS A 246 -18.44 23.38 -3.52
N LEU A 247 -17.93 23.35 -2.28
CA LEU A 247 -18.60 22.72 -1.12
C LEU A 247 -19.99 23.33 -0.84
N GLU A 248 -20.13 24.64 -1.01
CA GLU A 248 -21.36 25.39 -0.77
C GLU A 248 -22.33 25.38 -1.97
N GLY A 249 -22.12 24.45 -2.93
CA GLY A 249 -22.97 24.28 -4.10
C GLY A 249 -24.45 24.09 -3.73
N LYS A 250 -25.32 24.97 -4.25
CA LYS A 250 -26.75 25.00 -3.92
C LYS A 250 -27.55 23.96 -4.72
N ASP A 251 -27.18 23.75 -5.97
CA ASP A 251 -27.72 22.72 -6.85
C ASP A 251 -26.93 21.38 -6.74
N SER A 252 -27.45 20.33 -7.37
CA SER A 252 -26.83 19.00 -7.31
C SER A 252 -25.60 18.87 -8.23
N GLU A 253 -25.56 19.56 -9.36
CA GLU A 253 -24.47 19.47 -10.33
C GLU A 253 -23.17 20.02 -9.75
N THR A 254 -23.24 21.18 -9.09
CA THR A 254 -22.11 21.80 -8.37
C THR A 254 -21.59 20.90 -7.26
N ARG A 255 -22.47 20.27 -6.46
CA ARG A 255 -22.07 19.34 -5.40
C ARG A 255 -21.48 18.05 -5.93
N ASN A 256 -21.99 17.55 -7.05
CA ASN A 256 -21.47 16.37 -7.73
C ASN A 256 -20.08 16.64 -8.35
N PHE A 257 -19.89 17.82 -8.95
CA PHE A 257 -18.58 18.29 -9.39
C PHE A 257 -17.59 18.37 -8.22
N ALA A 258 -18.00 18.94 -7.07
CA ALA A 258 -17.18 18.97 -5.86
C ALA A 258 -16.76 17.55 -5.42
N ALA A 259 -17.71 16.61 -5.35
CA ALA A 259 -17.42 15.21 -4.99
C ALA A 259 -16.44 14.53 -5.96
N PHE A 260 -16.60 14.76 -7.27
CA PHE A 260 -15.69 14.23 -8.28
C PHE A 260 -14.26 14.78 -8.13
N GLN A 261 -14.12 16.09 -7.90
CA GLN A 261 -12.81 16.71 -7.68
C GLN A 261 -12.16 16.23 -6.36
N LEU A 262 -12.94 16.02 -5.29
CA LEU A 262 -12.45 15.41 -4.06
C LEU A 262 -12.01 13.96 -4.26
N HIS A 263 -12.70 13.17 -5.08
CA HIS A 263 -12.25 11.82 -5.45
C HIS A 263 -10.87 11.87 -6.14
N GLN A 264 -10.71 12.75 -7.13
CA GLN A 264 -9.44 12.92 -7.86
C GLN A 264 -8.29 13.37 -6.95
N ALA A 265 -8.59 14.17 -5.92
CA ALA A 265 -7.62 14.56 -4.89
C ALA A 265 -7.17 13.36 -4.03
N ALA A 266 -8.12 12.53 -3.58
CA ALA A 266 -7.83 11.30 -2.83
C ALA A 266 -7.02 10.29 -3.67
N GLU A 267 -7.42 10.06 -4.93
CA GLU A 267 -6.67 9.20 -5.86
C GLU A 267 -5.24 9.74 -6.03
N SER A 268 -5.09 11.03 -6.33
CA SER A 268 -3.78 11.65 -6.52
C SER A 268 -2.88 11.55 -5.28
N ALA A 269 -3.45 11.62 -4.08
CA ALA A 269 -2.71 11.46 -2.82
C ALA A 269 -2.17 10.02 -2.66
N TYR A 270 -2.98 8.99 -2.91
CA TYR A 270 -2.50 7.62 -2.90
C TYR A 270 -1.50 7.34 -4.01
N ARG A 271 -1.74 7.84 -5.23
CA ARG A 271 -0.80 7.69 -6.36
C ARG A 271 0.54 8.36 -6.09
N MET A 272 0.54 9.56 -5.48
CA MET A 272 1.75 10.22 -4.98
C MET A 272 2.51 9.31 -4.02
N PHE A 273 1.84 8.79 -2.99
CA PHE A 273 2.46 7.94 -1.98
C PHE A 273 3.03 6.65 -2.60
N LEU A 274 2.21 5.89 -3.32
CA LEU A 274 2.59 4.60 -3.91
C LEU A 274 3.75 4.75 -4.90
N LEU A 275 3.69 5.74 -5.80
CA LEU A 275 4.75 5.98 -6.79
C LEU A 275 6.03 6.55 -6.16
N THR A 276 5.95 7.33 -5.08
CA THR A 276 7.17 7.85 -4.42
C THR A 276 7.81 6.77 -3.54
N THR A 277 7.01 5.90 -2.90
CA THR A 277 7.52 4.87 -1.99
C THR A 277 8.01 3.61 -2.70
N THR A 278 7.32 3.22 -3.77
CA THR A 278 7.53 1.94 -4.46
C THR A 278 7.83 2.04 -5.96
N LEU A 279 7.78 3.25 -6.54
CA LEU A 279 7.83 3.51 -7.99
C LEU A 279 6.74 2.80 -8.81
N TYR A 280 5.70 2.31 -8.13
CA TYR A 280 4.57 1.61 -8.72
C TYR A 280 3.24 2.15 -8.17
N ALA A 281 2.22 2.21 -9.01
CA ALA A 281 0.83 2.29 -8.60
C ALA A 281 -0.03 1.60 -9.66
N PRO A 282 -1.05 0.81 -9.28
CA PRO A 282 -1.91 0.12 -10.24
C PRO A 282 -2.66 1.09 -11.17
N GLY A 283 -3.04 0.60 -12.35
CA GLY A 283 -3.89 1.31 -13.30
C GLY A 283 -5.38 1.30 -12.91
N THR A 284 -5.70 1.69 -11.67
CA THR A 284 -7.08 1.70 -11.15
C THR A 284 -7.42 3.03 -10.47
N HIS A 285 -8.67 3.44 -10.62
CA HIS A 285 -9.29 4.58 -9.93
C HIS A 285 -10.03 4.15 -8.65
N HIS A 286 -9.97 2.87 -8.28
CA HIS A 286 -10.72 2.36 -7.14
C HIS A 286 -10.05 2.76 -5.82
N LEU A 287 -10.56 3.80 -5.15
CA LEU A 287 -9.96 4.35 -3.92
C LEU A 287 -9.73 3.31 -2.82
N ALA A 288 -10.63 2.33 -2.63
CA ALA A 288 -10.42 1.28 -1.63
C ALA A 288 -9.20 0.38 -1.97
N LYS A 289 -8.97 0.10 -3.26
CA LYS A 289 -7.83 -0.69 -3.76
C LYS A 289 -6.51 0.09 -3.57
N LEU A 290 -6.51 1.38 -3.92
CA LEU A 290 -5.37 2.26 -3.70
C LEU A 290 -5.04 2.43 -2.20
N ARG A 291 -6.08 2.61 -1.37
CA ARG A 291 -5.97 2.66 0.11
C ARG A 291 -5.39 1.37 0.68
N ASN A 292 -5.87 0.21 0.25
CA ASN A 292 -5.39 -1.09 0.74
C ASN A 292 -3.93 -1.35 0.42
N ILE A 293 -3.51 -1.07 -0.82
CA ILE A 293 -2.09 -1.18 -1.19
C ILE A 293 -1.26 -0.17 -0.37
N ALA A 294 -1.75 1.07 -0.19
CA ALA A 294 -1.04 2.09 0.59
C ALA A 294 -0.87 1.67 2.06
N ARG A 295 -1.92 1.15 2.71
CA ARG A 295 -1.91 0.57 4.06
C ARG A 295 -0.92 -0.59 4.21
N THR A 296 -0.74 -1.40 3.17
CA THR A 296 0.24 -2.50 3.14
C THR A 296 1.70 -2.01 3.03
N ILE A 297 1.93 -0.77 2.57
CA ILE A 297 3.26 -0.15 2.52
C ILE A 297 3.58 0.66 3.78
N ASP A 298 2.66 1.52 4.24
CA ASP A 298 2.77 2.21 5.55
C ASP A 298 1.37 2.39 6.15
N GLY A 299 1.15 1.79 7.32
CA GLY A 299 -0.15 1.79 8.01
C GLY A 299 -0.59 3.16 8.52
N ARG A 300 0.33 4.15 8.67
CA ARG A 300 0.02 5.50 9.17
C ARG A 300 -1.01 6.24 8.32
N LEU A 301 -1.16 5.89 7.03
CA LEU A 301 -2.17 6.49 6.14
C LEU A 301 -3.62 6.14 6.49
N GLU A 302 -3.86 5.11 7.30
CA GLU A 302 -5.21 4.80 7.77
C GLU A 302 -5.77 5.88 8.71
N ASP A 303 -4.89 6.57 9.46
CA ASP A 303 -5.28 7.58 10.44
C ASP A 303 -5.99 8.78 9.79
N ALA A 304 -5.70 9.06 8.51
CA ALA A 304 -6.35 10.10 7.71
C ALA A 304 -7.87 9.92 7.53
N TRP A 305 -8.41 8.74 7.83
CA TRP A 305 -9.85 8.43 7.75
C TRP A 305 -10.52 8.28 9.12
N GLY A 306 -9.73 8.38 10.20
CA GLY A 306 -10.19 8.17 11.57
C GLY A 306 -10.69 6.75 11.86
N PRO A 307 -11.18 6.50 13.08
CA PRO A 307 -11.79 5.23 13.45
C PRO A 307 -13.09 4.98 12.66
N PRO A 308 -13.44 3.71 12.38
CA PRO A 308 -14.65 3.34 11.64
C PRO A 308 -15.92 3.63 12.45
N GLN A 309 -16.54 4.80 12.23
CA GLN A 309 -17.81 5.16 12.84
C GLN A 309 -18.90 5.51 11.81
N ARG A 310 -20.17 5.37 12.20
CA ARG A 310 -21.29 5.96 11.45
C ARG A 310 -21.38 7.44 11.82
N PRO A 311 -21.57 8.38 10.88
CA PRO A 311 -21.91 8.16 9.47
C PRO A 311 -20.71 7.98 8.51
N TYR A 312 -19.46 8.12 8.96
CA TYR A 312 -18.27 8.27 8.10
C TYR A 312 -18.04 7.14 7.08
N LYS A 313 -18.41 5.89 7.39
CA LYS A 313 -18.37 4.79 6.39
C LYS A 313 -19.20 5.13 5.13
N ARG A 314 -20.37 5.77 5.28
CA ARG A 314 -21.20 6.23 4.15
C ARG A 314 -20.54 7.37 3.39
N TYR A 315 -19.85 8.27 4.10
CA TYR A 315 -19.20 9.43 3.50
C TYR A 315 -18.01 9.03 2.62
N PHE A 316 -17.18 8.08 3.08
CA PHE A 316 -16.13 7.48 2.24
C PHE A 316 -16.71 6.69 1.06
N GLU A 317 -17.81 5.98 1.24
CA GLU A 317 -18.45 5.22 0.16
C GLU A 317 -19.03 6.13 -0.93
N LEU A 318 -19.62 7.27 -0.57
CA LEU A 318 -20.02 8.30 -1.54
C LEU A 318 -18.82 8.89 -2.28
N LEU A 319 -17.68 9.10 -1.59
CA LEU A 319 -16.44 9.54 -2.25
C LEU A 319 -15.96 8.50 -3.28
N ARG A 320 -15.95 7.21 -2.93
CA ARG A 320 -15.58 6.10 -3.83
C ARG A 320 -16.45 6.11 -5.11
N ARG A 321 -17.76 6.23 -4.94
CA ARG A 321 -18.75 6.22 -6.03
C ARG A 321 -18.67 7.46 -6.93
N ALA A 322 -18.21 8.60 -6.42
CA ALA A 322 -18.20 9.88 -7.12
C ALA A 322 -17.48 9.87 -8.48
N TYR A 323 -16.44 9.04 -8.68
CA TYR A 323 -15.71 8.97 -9.95
C TYR A 323 -16.62 8.62 -11.13
N VAL A 324 -17.50 7.64 -10.95
CA VAL A 324 -18.46 7.20 -11.98
C VAL A 324 -19.78 7.94 -11.81
N GLU A 325 -20.36 7.87 -10.61
CA GLU A 325 -21.77 8.18 -10.42
C GLU A 325 -22.08 9.67 -10.40
N ALA A 326 -21.19 10.52 -9.89
CA ALA A 326 -21.50 11.95 -9.74
C ALA A 326 -21.80 12.64 -11.10
N ARG A 327 -21.28 12.09 -12.20
CA ARG A 327 -21.44 12.64 -13.56
C ARG A 327 -22.59 12.02 -14.36
N TYR A 328 -23.06 10.84 -13.97
CA TYR A 328 -23.95 10.01 -14.81
C TYR A 328 -25.17 9.42 -14.08
N SER A 329 -25.13 9.33 -12.75
CA SER A 329 -26.19 8.69 -11.97
C SER A 329 -27.18 9.73 -11.43
N PRO A 330 -28.48 9.65 -11.78
CA PRO A 330 -29.50 10.53 -11.21
C PRO A 330 -29.80 10.20 -9.73
N SER A 331 -29.29 9.09 -9.20
CA SER A 331 -29.42 8.70 -7.78
C SER A 331 -28.19 9.00 -6.93
N TYR A 332 -27.18 9.68 -7.48
CA TYR A 332 -26.04 10.15 -6.70
C TYR A 332 -26.39 11.44 -5.96
N GLU A 333 -26.58 11.33 -4.65
CA GLU A 333 -26.89 12.45 -3.76
C GLU A 333 -25.79 12.65 -2.71
N THR A 334 -25.32 13.89 -2.59
CA THR A 334 -24.38 14.34 -1.56
C THR A 334 -24.79 15.70 -0.99
N THR A 335 -24.26 16.04 0.20
CA THR A 335 -24.57 17.27 0.94
C THR A 335 -23.28 18.04 1.25
N GLN A 336 -23.41 19.33 1.57
CA GLN A 336 -22.28 20.15 2.04
C GLN A 336 -21.54 19.52 3.24
N GLU A 337 -22.28 18.96 4.21
CA GLU A 337 -21.71 18.23 5.36
C GLU A 337 -20.78 17.09 4.92
N ILE A 338 -21.24 16.24 3.98
CA ILE A 338 -20.49 15.11 3.44
C ILE A 338 -19.24 15.59 2.71
N LEU A 339 -19.39 16.61 1.87
CA LEU A 339 -18.30 17.18 1.07
C LEU A 339 -17.23 17.84 1.96
N THR A 340 -17.62 18.59 2.99
CA THR A 340 -16.69 19.20 3.95
C THR A 340 -15.91 18.11 4.69
N TRP A 341 -16.60 17.09 5.23
CA TRP A 341 -15.93 15.96 5.89
C TRP A 341 -14.93 15.26 4.95
N GLN A 342 -15.31 15.03 3.70
CA GLN A 342 -14.41 14.44 2.69
C GLN A 342 -13.18 15.33 2.45
N ALA A 343 -13.37 16.64 2.28
CA ALA A 343 -12.29 17.59 2.03
C ALA A 343 -11.28 17.65 3.20
N ASP A 344 -11.76 17.63 4.44
CA ASP A 344 -10.91 17.67 5.64
C ASP A 344 -10.07 16.40 5.80
N HIS A 345 -10.64 15.22 5.50
CA HIS A 345 -9.92 13.94 5.58
C HIS A 345 -8.95 13.75 4.40
N ILE A 346 -9.28 14.30 3.22
CA ILE A 346 -8.36 14.33 2.07
C ILE A 346 -7.18 15.28 2.33
N GLU A 347 -7.40 16.41 3.00
CA GLU A 347 -6.31 17.31 3.40
C GLU A 347 -5.34 16.64 4.37
N GLN A 348 -5.86 15.91 5.36
CA GLN A 348 -5.08 15.06 6.25
C GLN A 348 -4.32 13.96 5.49
N LEU A 349 -4.99 13.25 4.56
CA LEU A 349 -4.37 12.24 3.72
C LEU A 349 -3.20 12.81 2.90
N ILE A 350 -3.37 13.99 2.28
CA ILE A 350 -2.32 14.66 1.52
C ILE A 350 -1.16 15.08 2.43
N ALA A 351 -1.44 15.58 3.64
CA ALA A 351 -0.41 15.96 4.60
C ALA A 351 0.45 14.75 5.03
N MET A 352 -0.20 13.68 5.50
CA MET A 352 0.48 12.43 5.89
C MET A 352 1.25 11.84 4.70
N ALA A 353 0.60 11.67 3.54
CA ALA A 353 1.26 11.11 2.36
C ALA A 353 2.49 11.93 1.94
N ARG A 354 2.46 13.27 2.09
CA ARG A 354 3.64 14.12 1.81
C ARG A 354 4.77 13.93 2.81
N GLU A 355 4.47 13.76 4.09
CA GLU A 355 5.45 13.46 5.13
C GLU A 355 6.16 12.13 4.84
N LEU A 356 5.39 11.06 4.62
CA LEU A 356 5.91 9.73 4.28
C LEU A 356 6.75 9.72 3.00
N CYS A 357 6.32 10.45 1.97
CA CYS A 357 7.09 10.66 0.76
C CYS A 357 8.43 11.35 1.03
N THR A 358 8.44 12.36 1.92
CA THR A 358 9.64 13.11 2.27
C THR A 358 10.62 12.25 3.05
N GLU A 359 10.14 11.43 4.00
CA GLU A 359 10.97 10.42 4.68
C GLU A 359 11.63 9.48 3.68
N ARG A 360 10.88 8.94 2.71
CA ARG A 360 11.42 8.00 1.72
C ARG A 360 12.42 8.68 0.79
N LEU A 361 12.15 9.90 0.33
CA LEU A 361 13.07 10.66 -0.52
C LEU A 361 14.39 10.93 0.20
N ALA A 362 14.37 11.26 1.49
CA ALA A 362 15.59 11.43 2.29
C ALA A 362 16.39 10.12 2.41
N ARG A 363 15.72 8.96 2.59
CA ARG A 363 16.38 7.64 2.60
C ARG A 363 17.01 7.32 1.23
N LEU A 364 16.26 7.48 0.14
CA LEU A 364 16.74 7.25 -1.24
C LEU A 364 17.92 8.18 -1.60
N GLN A 365 17.89 9.44 -1.16
CA GLN A 365 19.00 10.36 -1.35
C GLN A 365 20.26 9.88 -0.60
N ALA A 366 20.12 9.51 0.67
CA ALA A 366 21.24 9.00 1.47
C ALA A 366 21.77 7.63 1.00
N GLU A 367 20.93 6.82 0.34
CA GLU A 367 21.32 5.59 -0.37
C GLU A 367 22.13 5.95 -1.63
N ALA A 368 21.65 6.89 -2.45
CA ALA A 368 22.32 7.34 -3.68
C ALA A 368 23.68 8.02 -3.41
N GLU A 369 23.78 8.84 -2.36
CA GLU A 369 25.02 9.51 -1.94
C GLU A 369 26.10 8.54 -1.42
N LYS A 370 25.71 7.33 -0.99
CA LYS A 370 26.64 6.30 -0.50
C LYS A 370 27.19 5.38 -1.60
N GLY A 371 26.63 5.43 -2.81
CA GLY A 371 27.13 4.66 -3.96
C GLY A 371 27.07 3.13 -3.80
N VAL A 372 26.05 2.62 -3.10
CA VAL A 372 25.77 1.18 -2.92
C VAL A 372 24.94 0.63 -4.09
#